data_AF-A0A4S2AP08-F1
#
_entry.id   AF-A0A4S2AP08-F1
#
_cell.length_a   1.000
_cell.length_b   1.000
_cell.length_c   1.000
_cell.angle_alpha   90.00
_cell.angle_beta   90.00
_cell.angle_gamma   90.00
#
_symmetry.space_group_name_H-M   'P 1'
#
loop_
_entity.id
_entity.type
_entity.pdbx_description
1 polymer ?
#
loop_
_entity_poly.entity_id
_entity_poly.type
_entity_poly.pdbx_seq_one_letter_code
_entity_poly.pdbx_strand_id
1 'polypeptide(L)'
;MIQTFIGDNPYRILGVYVGDSIAKETSNRNRISAYSKVGQMVTFVLKGDGVLPVLKRSGEMAADAAQALSLPVERLKYALFWYADEKYLWAFTLNSAIDALVAGNLASAFCHYESLIQDDALRNEFVKTVTHGLFVIEKEKLANMLIDILSEHVESTESALQSGCINQAHYLATVFFERKIWGELYELCESFTEGESDFYMLIDNFRNVTMRIMYYIKVAAMLFGTTDERYRRCAETVVYSIGKQGKAILTCIGEWLNSERAFVSVKLCHGLMEEVFEFVDSTIEDIALDDESCKNVAAFVSEFEEACFVQTAIARQLLKVIRRKECIKTVLWLAFLIVIFLVMMM
;
A
#
# COMPACT_ATOMS: atom_id res chain seq x y z
N MET A 1 5.08 -10.15 -10.53
CA MET A 1 3.80 -9.58 -10.99
C MET A 1 3.98 -8.43 -12.00
N ILE A 2 4.76 -7.36 -11.71
CA ILE A 2 5.05 -6.28 -12.68
C ILE A 2 5.78 -6.73 -13.96
N GLN A 3 6.73 -7.67 -13.87
CA GLN A 3 7.42 -8.21 -15.06
C GLN A 3 6.46 -8.96 -15.99
N THR A 4 5.38 -9.53 -15.47
CA THR A 4 4.32 -10.16 -16.27
C THR A 4 3.52 -9.09 -17.03
N PHE A 5 3.14 -8.00 -16.35
CA PHE A 5 2.45 -6.87 -16.99
C PHE A 5 3.29 -6.24 -18.12
N ILE A 6 4.58 -6.02 -17.90
CA ILE A 6 5.51 -5.55 -18.93
C ILE A 6 5.69 -6.63 -20.03
N GLY A 7 5.75 -7.90 -19.64
CA GLY A 7 5.89 -9.04 -20.53
C GLY A 7 4.73 -9.23 -21.51
N ASP A 8 3.50 -8.94 -21.09
CA ASP A 8 2.30 -9.08 -21.92
C ASP A 8 1.82 -7.75 -22.51
N ASN A 9 2.70 -6.73 -22.50
CA ASN A 9 2.36 -5.40 -22.98
C ASN A 9 1.95 -5.41 -24.48
N PRO A 10 0.83 -4.77 -24.88
CA PRO A 10 0.36 -4.73 -26.26
C PRO A 10 1.38 -4.22 -27.28
N TYR A 11 2.21 -3.24 -26.92
CA TYR A 11 3.28 -2.74 -27.80
C TYR A 11 4.32 -3.83 -28.09
N ARG A 12 4.69 -4.60 -27.06
CA ARG A 12 5.59 -5.75 -27.19
C ARG A 12 4.99 -6.84 -28.07
N ILE A 13 3.71 -7.16 -27.86
CA ILE A 13 2.99 -8.17 -28.64
C ILE A 13 3.00 -7.79 -30.12
N LEU A 14 2.72 -6.54 -30.45
CA LEU A 14 2.76 -6.03 -31.82
C LEU A 14 4.17 -5.80 -32.38
N GLY A 15 5.22 -5.94 -31.57
CA GLY A 15 6.59 -5.78 -32.05
C GLY A 15 6.93 -4.32 -32.40
N VAL A 16 6.38 -3.36 -31.65
CA VAL A 16 6.57 -1.92 -31.88
C VAL A 16 7.09 -1.22 -30.61
N TYR A 17 7.67 -0.05 -30.79
CA TYR A 17 8.00 0.86 -29.70
C TYR A 17 6.85 1.81 -29.39
N VAL A 18 6.85 2.33 -28.17
CA VAL A 18 6.02 3.47 -27.80
C VAL A 18 6.37 4.65 -28.72
N GLY A 19 5.34 5.25 -29.34
CA GLY A 19 5.48 6.36 -30.30
C GLY A 19 5.65 5.94 -31.77
N ASP A 20 5.68 4.65 -32.09
CA ASP A 20 5.57 4.17 -33.47
C ASP A 20 4.20 4.55 -34.09
N SER A 21 4.18 4.62 -35.43
CA SER A 21 2.97 5.00 -36.17
C SER A 21 1.92 3.87 -36.21
N ILE A 22 0.64 4.25 -36.30
CA ILE A 22 -0.49 3.31 -36.49
C ILE A 22 -0.27 2.43 -37.74
N ALA A 23 0.37 2.97 -38.77
CA ALA A 23 0.71 2.22 -39.97
C ALA A 23 1.68 1.06 -39.68
N LYS A 24 2.70 1.29 -38.84
CA LYS A 24 3.66 0.25 -38.44
C LYS A 24 2.99 -0.81 -37.57
N GLU A 25 2.13 -0.40 -36.64
CA GLU A 25 1.31 -1.32 -35.83
C GLU A 25 0.43 -2.22 -36.68
N THR A 26 -0.28 -1.63 -37.64
CA THR A 26 -1.17 -2.37 -38.56
C THR A 26 -0.37 -3.34 -39.43
N SER A 27 0.79 -2.90 -39.93
CA SER A 27 1.69 -3.73 -40.73
C SER A 27 2.20 -4.93 -39.94
N ASN A 28 2.66 -4.71 -38.70
CA ASN A 28 3.15 -5.79 -37.84
C ASN A 28 2.03 -6.76 -37.42
N ARG A 29 0.84 -6.25 -37.08
CA ARG A 29 -0.35 -7.08 -36.81
C ARG A 29 -0.64 -8.01 -37.99
N ASN A 30 -0.65 -7.47 -39.21
CA ASN A 30 -0.90 -8.24 -40.42
C ASN A 30 0.18 -9.31 -40.64
N ARG A 31 1.45 -8.95 -40.39
CA ARG A 31 2.58 -9.89 -40.45
C ARG A 31 2.42 -11.04 -39.45
N ILE A 32 2.09 -10.74 -38.19
CA ILE A 32 1.87 -11.77 -37.16
C ILE A 32 0.71 -12.69 -37.57
N SER A 33 -0.42 -12.12 -38.01
CA SER A 33 -1.59 -12.87 -38.47
C SER A 33 -1.27 -13.80 -39.65
N ALA A 34 -0.51 -13.32 -40.64
CA ALA A 34 -0.13 -14.11 -41.81
C ALA A 34 0.77 -15.31 -41.46
N TYR A 35 1.77 -15.10 -40.60
CA TYR A 35 2.69 -16.17 -40.18
C TYR A 35 2.01 -17.18 -39.26
N SER A 36 1.13 -16.72 -38.37
CA SER A 36 0.36 -17.59 -37.48
C SER A 36 -0.53 -18.56 -38.26
N LYS A 37 -1.08 -18.15 -39.42
CA LYS A 37 -1.88 -19.03 -40.30
C LYS A 37 -1.08 -20.19 -40.90
N VAL A 38 0.23 -20.03 -41.05
CA VAL A 38 1.14 -21.07 -41.58
C VAL A 38 1.93 -21.77 -40.47
N GLY A 39 1.52 -21.61 -39.21
CA GLY A 39 2.16 -22.26 -38.05
C GLY A 39 3.56 -21.72 -37.71
N GLN A 40 3.94 -20.54 -38.23
CA GLN A 40 5.24 -19.92 -37.99
C GLN A 40 5.13 -18.77 -36.99
N MET A 41 6.19 -18.53 -36.23
CA MET A 41 6.29 -17.42 -35.29
C MET A 41 7.09 -16.26 -35.88
N VAL A 42 6.59 -15.03 -35.69
CA VAL A 42 7.32 -13.82 -36.03
C VAL A 42 8.13 -13.36 -34.83
N THR A 43 9.41 -13.07 -35.07
CA THR A 43 10.28 -12.44 -34.08
C THR A 43 10.56 -11.01 -34.54
N PHE A 44 10.40 -10.08 -33.61
CA PHE A 44 10.86 -8.70 -33.74
C PHE A 44 11.98 -8.52 -32.74
N VAL A 45 12.97 -7.67 -33.06
CA VAL A 45 14.06 -7.33 -32.15
C VAL A 45 13.76 -5.95 -31.58
N LEU A 46 13.41 -5.91 -30.30
CA LEU A 46 13.09 -4.70 -29.54
C LEU A 46 14.03 -4.56 -28.34
N LYS A 47 14.19 -3.33 -27.87
CA LYS A 47 14.79 -3.04 -26.57
C LYS A 47 13.98 -3.76 -25.48
N GLY A 48 14.67 -4.42 -24.56
CA GLY A 48 14.09 -5.31 -23.55
C GLY A 48 14.03 -6.79 -23.94
N ASP A 49 14.26 -7.13 -25.21
CA ASP A 49 14.47 -8.53 -25.59
C ASP A 49 15.76 -9.07 -24.96
N GLY A 50 15.68 -10.21 -24.28
CA GLY A 50 16.77 -10.82 -23.51
C GLY A 50 16.67 -10.62 -22.01
N VAL A 51 15.87 -9.66 -21.54
CA VAL A 51 15.59 -9.46 -20.10
C VAL A 51 14.23 -10.08 -19.72
N LEU A 52 13.25 -10.01 -20.61
CA LEU A 52 11.91 -10.56 -20.40
C LEU A 52 11.75 -11.98 -20.98
N PRO A 53 10.86 -12.82 -20.41
CA PRO A 53 10.59 -14.17 -20.92
C PRO A 53 10.19 -14.17 -22.40
N VAL A 54 10.56 -15.22 -23.13
CA VAL A 54 10.28 -15.34 -24.58
C VAL A 54 8.78 -15.25 -24.86
N LEU A 55 8.39 -14.30 -25.72
CA LEU A 55 6.99 -14.08 -26.11
C LEU A 55 6.60 -14.94 -27.31
N LYS A 56 5.62 -15.83 -27.12
CA LYS A 56 5.03 -16.62 -28.21
C LYS A 56 3.82 -15.89 -28.78
N ARG A 57 4.02 -15.13 -29.86
CA ARG A 57 2.95 -14.35 -30.50
C ARG A 57 1.98 -15.24 -31.26
N SER A 58 0.69 -15.02 -31.08
CA SER A 58 -0.39 -15.60 -31.89
C SER A 58 -1.16 -14.51 -32.65
N GLY A 59 -1.90 -14.90 -33.69
CA GLY A 59 -2.79 -13.98 -34.40
C GLY A 59 -3.89 -13.38 -33.53
N GLU A 60 -4.36 -14.13 -32.53
CA GLU A 60 -5.35 -13.68 -31.53
C GLU A 60 -4.77 -12.62 -30.61
N MET A 61 -3.61 -12.89 -29.98
CA MET A 61 -2.92 -11.91 -29.14
C MET A 61 -2.63 -10.60 -29.89
N ALA A 62 -2.27 -10.67 -31.17
CA ALA A 62 -2.04 -9.48 -31.98
C ALA A 62 -3.33 -8.71 -32.31
N ALA A 63 -4.47 -9.38 -32.42
CA ALA A 63 -5.76 -8.72 -32.59
C ALA A 63 -6.19 -8.00 -31.30
N ASP A 64 -6.06 -8.67 -30.15
CA ASP A 64 -6.40 -8.12 -28.84
C ASP A 64 -5.49 -6.94 -28.49
N ALA A 65 -4.18 -7.06 -28.75
CA ALA A 65 -3.23 -5.98 -28.54
C ALA A 65 -3.57 -4.75 -29.41
N ALA A 66 -3.93 -4.95 -30.68
CA ALA A 66 -4.34 -3.86 -31.56
C ALA A 66 -5.66 -3.22 -31.11
N GLN A 67 -6.59 -4.00 -30.55
CA GLN A 67 -7.82 -3.48 -29.96
C GLN A 67 -7.53 -2.66 -28.71
N ALA A 68 -6.68 -3.14 -27.81
CA ALA A 68 -6.27 -2.41 -26.61
C ALA A 68 -5.63 -1.05 -26.96
N LEU A 69 -4.75 -1.00 -27.97
CA LEU A 69 -4.09 0.24 -28.41
C LEU A 69 -4.98 1.17 -29.25
N SER A 70 -6.21 0.78 -29.57
CA SER A 70 -7.16 1.62 -30.32
C SER A 70 -7.76 2.74 -29.47
N LEU A 71 -7.84 2.56 -28.16
CA LEU A 71 -8.36 3.56 -27.22
C LEU A 71 -7.20 4.43 -26.72
N PRO A 72 -7.26 5.77 -26.86
CA PRO A 72 -6.15 6.64 -26.48
C PRO A 72 -5.72 6.51 -25.01
N VAL A 73 -6.66 6.29 -24.10
CA VAL A 73 -6.40 6.12 -22.66
C VAL A 73 -5.64 4.82 -22.39
N GLU A 74 -6.12 3.69 -22.92
CA GLU A 74 -5.47 2.38 -22.77
C GLU A 74 -4.08 2.40 -23.41
N ARG A 75 -3.97 3.01 -24.59
CA ARG A 75 -2.71 3.22 -25.29
C ARG A 75 -1.69 3.93 -24.41
N LEU A 76 -2.09 5.01 -23.73
CA LEU A 76 -1.24 5.74 -22.79
C LEU A 76 -0.87 4.89 -21.56
N LYS A 77 -1.85 4.15 -21.01
CA LYS A 77 -1.65 3.22 -19.90
C LYS A 77 -0.56 2.18 -20.20
N TYR A 78 -0.63 1.51 -21.35
CA TYR A 78 0.40 0.53 -21.74
C TYR A 78 1.73 1.19 -22.11
N ALA A 79 1.72 2.42 -22.62
CA ALA A 79 2.93 3.14 -22.99
C ALA A 79 3.82 3.47 -21.79
N LEU A 80 3.22 3.75 -20.63
CA LEU A 80 3.96 3.98 -19.38
C LEU A 80 4.83 2.78 -18.97
N PHE A 81 4.58 1.59 -19.51
CA PHE A 81 5.24 0.34 -19.10
C PHE A 81 5.90 -0.40 -20.27
N TRP A 82 6.29 0.33 -21.33
CA TRP A 82 7.01 -0.25 -22.46
C TRP A 82 8.09 0.67 -23.02
N TYR A 83 9.06 0.08 -23.71
CA TYR A 83 10.17 0.81 -24.30
C TYR A 83 9.73 1.68 -25.47
N ALA A 84 10.38 2.83 -25.59
CA ALA A 84 10.30 3.74 -26.72
C ALA A 84 11.60 3.71 -27.54
N ASP A 85 11.49 4.08 -28.82
CA ASP A 85 12.65 4.35 -29.65
C ASP A 85 13.25 5.70 -29.21
N GLU A 86 14.57 5.79 -29.05
CA GLU A 86 15.29 6.91 -28.42
C GLU A 86 15.36 8.18 -29.29
N LYS A 87 14.34 8.38 -30.13
CA LYS A 87 14.18 9.54 -31.00
C LYS A 87 13.84 10.82 -30.22
N TYR A 88 13.17 10.70 -29.07
CA TYR A 88 12.69 11.82 -28.27
C TYR A 88 13.31 11.84 -26.88
N LEU A 89 13.39 13.02 -26.25
CA LEU A 89 13.95 13.15 -24.91
C LEU A 89 13.11 12.38 -23.86
N TRP A 90 11.78 12.42 -23.98
CA TRP A 90 10.88 11.66 -23.11
C TRP A 90 11.10 10.14 -23.23
N ALA A 91 11.56 9.64 -24.38
CA ALA A 91 11.79 8.21 -24.60
C ALA A 91 12.97 7.70 -23.76
N PHE A 92 14.02 8.51 -23.62
CA PHE A 92 15.15 8.18 -22.75
C PHE A 92 14.73 8.08 -21.27
N THR A 93 13.93 9.05 -20.81
CA THR A 93 13.41 9.08 -19.44
C THR A 93 12.47 7.90 -19.17
N LEU A 94 11.55 7.60 -20.10
CA LEU A 94 10.66 6.45 -20.01
C LEU A 94 11.46 5.14 -19.96
N ASN A 95 12.41 4.95 -20.88
CA ASN A 95 13.24 3.74 -20.92
C ASN A 95 14.02 3.52 -19.61
N SER A 96 14.58 4.58 -19.04
CA SER A 96 15.28 4.52 -17.75
C SER A 96 14.34 4.11 -16.60
N ALA A 97 13.08 4.56 -16.64
CA ALA A 97 12.06 4.12 -15.69
C ALA A 97 11.74 2.63 -15.84
N ILE A 98 11.59 2.14 -17.08
CA ILE A 98 11.34 0.72 -17.37
C ILE A 98 12.51 -0.15 -16.90
N ASP A 99 13.75 0.25 -17.22
CA ASP A 99 14.96 -0.48 -16.81
C ASP A 99 15.02 -0.62 -15.28
N ALA A 100 14.71 0.46 -14.54
CA ALA A 100 14.65 0.46 -13.09
C ALA A 100 13.53 -0.46 -12.54
N LEU A 101 12.34 -0.44 -13.14
CA LEU A 101 11.25 -1.35 -12.75
C LEU A 101 11.62 -2.82 -12.97
N VAL A 102 12.24 -3.14 -14.11
CA VAL A 102 12.64 -4.52 -14.44
C VAL A 102 13.73 -5.01 -13.48
N ALA A 103 14.63 -4.12 -13.05
CA ALA A 103 15.63 -4.38 -12.01
C ALA A 103 15.06 -4.45 -10.58
N GLY A 104 13.76 -4.18 -10.38
CA GLY A 104 13.12 -4.16 -9.06
C GLY A 104 13.44 -2.91 -8.22
N ASN A 105 14.01 -1.87 -8.83
CA ASN A 105 14.35 -0.61 -8.16
C ASN A 105 13.23 0.43 -8.35
N LEU A 106 12.22 0.37 -7.48
CA LEU A 106 11.05 1.27 -7.55
C LEU A 106 11.43 2.74 -7.30
N ALA A 107 12.39 3.02 -6.41
CA ALA A 107 12.81 4.40 -6.13
C ALA A 107 13.40 5.09 -7.36
N SER A 108 14.30 4.43 -8.08
CA SER A 108 14.84 4.97 -9.34
C SER A 108 13.77 5.05 -10.43
N ALA A 109 12.85 4.08 -10.49
CA ALA A 109 11.72 4.15 -11.42
C ALA A 109 10.85 5.38 -11.17
N PHE A 110 10.50 5.67 -9.90
CA PHE A 110 9.75 6.87 -9.56
C PHE A 110 10.49 8.16 -9.93
N CYS A 111 11.82 8.24 -9.75
CA CYS A 111 12.59 9.43 -10.15
C CYS A 111 12.46 9.73 -11.65
N HIS A 112 12.57 8.68 -12.48
CA HIS A 112 12.47 8.83 -13.92
C HIS A 112 11.03 9.13 -14.35
N TYR A 113 10.03 8.45 -13.81
CA TYR A 113 8.63 8.79 -14.09
C TYR A 113 8.27 10.20 -13.62
N GLU A 114 8.79 10.64 -12.48
CA GLU A 114 8.53 11.99 -11.97
C GLU A 114 9.14 13.04 -12.89
N SER A 115 10.35 12.81 -13.38
CA SER A 115 10.99 13.67 -14.38
C SER A 115 10.16 13.76 -15.66
N LEU A 116 9.56 12.65 -16.11
CA LEU A 116 8.67 12.61 -17.28
C LEU A 116 7.35 13.34 -17.04
N ILE A 117 6.77 13.21 -15.85
CA ILE A 117 5.41 13.69 -15.53
C ILE A 117 5.42 15.15 -15.06
N GLN A 118 6.45 15.61 -14.36
CA GLN A 118 6.52 16.98 -13.83
C GLN A 118 6.85 18.01 -14.91
N ASP A 119 7.69 17.66 -15.88
CA ASP A 119 8.04 18.55 -16.97
C ASP A 119 6.89 18.62 -17.99
N ASP A 120 6.25 19.79 -18.09
CA ASP A 120 5.12 20.02 -18.99
C ASP A 120 5.47 19.78 -20.46
N ALA A 121 6.67 20.15 -20.90
CA ALA A 121 7.08 19.97 -22.29
C ALA A 121 7.26 18.49 -22.62
N LEU A 122 7.98 17.75 -21.76
CA LEU A 122 8.18 16.31 -21.92
C LEU A 122 6.86 15.55 -21.84
N ARG A 123 6.03 15.84 -20.84
CA ARG A 123 4.73 15.20 -20.65
C ARG A 123 3.81 15.43 -21.84
N ASN A 124 3.70 16.67 -22.31
CA ASN A 124 2.82 17.00 -23.44
C ASN A 124 3.31 16.37 -24.74
N GLU A 125 4.63 16.34 -24.99
CA GLU A 125 5.18 15.67 -26.17
C GLU A 125 4.97 14.15 -26.11
N PHE A 126 5.19 13.53 -24.94
CA PHE A 126 4.93 12.11 -24.70
C PHE A 126 3.46 11.77 -24.97
N VAL A 127 2.53 12.46 -24.30
CA VAL A 127 1.09 12.20 -24.44
C VAL A 127 0.64 12.41 -25.89
N LYS A 128 1.07 13.50 -26.53
CA LYS A 128 0.74 13.77 -27.93
C LYS A 128 1.26 12.70 -28.87
N THR A 129 2.51 12.26 -28.68
CA THR A 129 3.13 11.25 -29.55
C THR A 129 2.48 9.90 -29.38
N VAL A 130 2.25 9.49 -28.12
CA VAL A 130 1.61 8.22 -27.81
C VAL A 130 0.18 8.19 -28.31
N THR A 131 -0.61 9.24 -28.08
CA THR A 131 -2.05 9.24 -28.39
C THR A 131 -2.35 9.76 -29.79
N HIS A 132 -1.33 10.02 -30.60
CA HIS A 132 -1.45 10.65 -31.92
C HIS A 132 -2.20 11.99 -31.90
N GLY A 133 -2.08 12.72 -30.79
CA GLY A 133 -2.75 14.00 -30.54
C GLY A 133 -4.25 13.92 -30.26
N LEU A 134 -4.81 12.71 -30.07
CA LEU A 134 -6.24 12.50 -29.84
C LEU A 134 -6.66 12.66 -28.37
N PHE A 135 -5.70 12.82 -27.46
CA PHE A 135 -5.98 12.84 -26.03
C PHE A 135 -5.07 13.83 -25.31
N VAL A 136 -5.65 14.47 -24.30
CA VAL A 136 -4.95 15.39 -23.40
C VAL A 136 -5.23 14.92 -21.98
N ILE A 137 -4.21 14.89 -21.14
CA ILE A 137 -4.32 14.45 -19.75
C ILE A 137 -3.54 15.42 -18.86
N GLU A 138 -4.13 15.74 -17.73
CA GLU A 138 -3.49 16.54 -16.69
C GLU A 138 -2.43 15.71 -15.95
N LYS A 139 -1.45 16.39 -15.37
CA LYS A 139 -0.35 15.77 -14.62
C LYS A 139 -0.87 14.80 -13.56
N GLU A 140 -1.85 15.21 -12.78
CA GLU A 140 -2.41 14.44 -11.66
C GLU A 140 -3.09 13.16 -12.15
N LYS A 141 -3.79 13.23 -13.29
CA LYS A 141 -4.46 12.06 -13.87
C LYS A 141 -3.47 11.06 -14.44
N LEU A 142 -2.41 11.53 -15.08
CA LEU A 142 -1.34 10.67 -15.58
C LEU A 142 -0.58 9.98 -14.44
N ALA A 143 -0.28 10.73 -13.37
CA ALA A 143 0.34 10.19 -12.17
C ALA A 143 -0.54 9.12 -11.51
N ASN A 144 -1.83 9.39 -11.34
CA ASN A 144 -2.76 8.42 -10.76
C ASN A 144 -2.84 7.13 -11.60
N MET A 145 -2.90 7.24 -12.93
CA MET A 145 -2.88 6.08 -13.83
C MET A 145 -1.62 5.22 -13.63
N LEU A 146 -0.44 5.84 -13.53
CA LEU A 146 0.81 5.14 -13.23
C LEU A 146 0.75 4.44 -11.87
N ILE A 147 0.31 5.16 -10.83
CA ILE A 147 0.25 4.65 -9.46
C ILE A 147 -0.76 3.52 -9.32
N ASP A 148 -1.91 3.58 -10.00
CA ASP A 148 -2.92 2.51 -10.00
C ASP A 148 -2.30 1.19 -10.47
N ILE A 149 -1.60 1.22 -11.60
CA ILE A 149 -0.99 0.02 -12.20
C ILE A 149 0.15 -0.49 -11.31
N LEU A 150 1.00 0.39 -10.80
CA LEU A 150 2.07 0.01 -9.87
C LEU A 150 1.50 -0.58 -8.57
N SER A 151 0.41 -0.02 -8.05
CA SER A 151 -0.22 -0.50 -6.81
C SER A 151 -0.77 -1.91 -6.96
N GLU A 152 -1.29 -2.24 -8.14
CA GLU A 152 -1.83 -3.55 -8.49
C GLU A 152 -0.71 -4.60 -8.71
N HIS A 153 0.45 -4.20 -9.23
CA HIS A 153 1.46 -5.15 -9.72
C HIS A 153 2.78 -5.20 -8.93
N VAL A 154 2.94 -4.35 -7.91
CA VAL A 154 4.12 -4.33 -7.01
C VAL A 154 3.71 -4.85 -5.63
N GLU A 155 4.11 -6.10 -5.34
CA GLU A 155 3.75 -6.83 -4.11
C GLU A 155 4.64 -6.50 -2.91
N SER A 156 5.92 -6.16 -3.13
CA SER A 156 6.90 -5.88 -2.07
C SER A 156 7.60 -4.56 -2.34
N THR A 157 7.44 -3.62 -1.42
CA THR A 157 8.08 -2.29 -1.45
C THR A 157 9.31 -2.21 -0.55
N GLU A 158 9.59 -3.28 0.22
CA GLU A 158 10.66 -3.40 1.23
C GLU A 158 12.08 -3.34 0.66
N SER A 159 12.31 -3.95 -0.51
CA SER A 159 13.63 -3.90 -1.17
C SER A 159 13.87 -2.61 -1.96
N ALA A 160 12.80 -1.87 -2.28
CA ALA A 160 12.81 -0.88 -3.34
C ALA A 160 13.27 0.51 -2.91
N LEU A 161 13.49 0.70 -1.61
CA LEU A 161 13.80 1.99 -0.98
C LEU A 161 15.21 2.07 -0.38
N GLN A 162 16.06 1.08 -0.64
CA GLN A 162 17.46 1.11 -0.21
C GLN A 162 18.34 2.10 -1.00
N SER A 163 17.79 2.85 -1.96
CA SER A 163 18.56 3.79 -2.78
C SER A 163 18.25 5.25 -2.42
N GLY A 164 19.29 6.06 -2.25
CA GLY A 164 19.22 7.51 -1.95
C GLY A 164 18.57 8.39 -3.04
N CYS A 165 17.84 7.78 -3.98
CA CYS A 165 17.00 8.42 -4.98
C CYS A 165 15.67 8.96 -4.42
N ILE A 166 15.28 8.53 -3.21
CA ILE A 166 14.06 8.95 -2.51
C ILE A 166 13.95 10.49 -2.41
N ASN A 167 15.08 11.19 -2.26
CA ASN A 167 15.14 12.66 -2.21
C ASN A 167 14.83 13.35 -3.55
N GLN A 168 14.63 12.62 -4.64
CA GLN A 168 14.36 13.19 -5.97
C GLN A 168 12.95 12.87 -6.48
N ALA A 169 12.33 11.79 -5.99
CA ALA A 169 11.02 11.32 -6.41
C ALA A 169 9.90 11.67 -5.41
N HIS A 170 9.74 12.95 -5.07
CA HIS A 170 8.82 13.36 -4.01
C HIS A 170 7.34 13.12 -4.38
N TYR A 171 6.87 13.59 -5.55
CA TYR A 171 5.44 13.61 -5.85
C TYR A 171 4.86 12.21 -6.09
N LEU A 172 5.50 11.39 -6.93
CA LEU A 172 4.96 10.06 -7.24
C LEU A 172 5.07 9.10 -6.06
N ALA A 173 6.17 9.17 -5.30
CA ALA A 173 6.30 8.40 -4.07
C ALA A 173 5.22 8.81 -3.06
N THR A 174 4.90 10.10 -2.94
CA THR A 174 3.78 10.57 -2.09
C THR A 174 2.48 9.88 -2.44
N VAL A 175 2.05 10.01 -3.70
CA VAL A 175 0.74 9.50 -4.13
C VAL A 175 0.69 7.98 -3.97
N PHE A 176 1.79 7.28 -4.24
CA PHE A 176 1.88 5.84 -4.06
C PHE A 176 1.78 5.40 -2.61
N PHE A 177 2.60 5.99 -1.72
CA PHE A 177 2.62 5.58 -0.31
C PHE A 177 1.36 5.98 0.43
N GLU A 178 0.82 7.18 0.18
CA GLU A 178 -0.49 7.56 0.72
C GLU A 178 -1.55 6.54 0.31
N ARG A 179 -1.62 6.15 -0.98
CA ARG A 179 -2.59 5.15 -1.44
C ARG A 179 -2.42 3.79 -0.76
N LYS A 180 -1.18 3.32 -0.57
CA LYS A 180 -0.91 2.08 0.17
C LYS A 180 -1.35 2.18 1.62
N ILE A 181 -0.99 3.28 2.31
CA ILE A 181 -1.43 3.53 3.70
C ILE A 181 -2.96 3.49 3.81
N TRP A 182 -3.67 4.22 2.93
CA TRP A 182 -5.13 4.25 2.96
C TRP A 182 -5.76 2.89 2.64
N GLY A 183 -5.18 2.12 1.73
CA GLY A 183 -5.66 0.76 1.42
C GLY A 183 -5.52 -0.19 2.62
N GLU A 184 -4.37 -0.18 3.28
CA GLU A 184 -4.12 -0.98 4.48
C GLU A 184 -4.97 -0.53 5.67
N LEU A 185 -5.18 0.79 5.83
CA LEU A 185 -6.09 1.33 6.85
C LEU A 185 -7.54 0.91 6.62
N TYR A 186 -7.97 0.87 5.35
CA TYR A 186 -9.28 0.37 5.00
C TYR A 186 -9.42 -1.11 5.34
N GLU A 187 -8.44 -1.94 4.98
CA GLU A 187 -8.38 -3.35 5.37
C GLU A 187 -8.40 -3.53 6.90
N LEU A 188 -7.60 -2.74 7.64
CA LEU A 188 -7.59 -2.73 9.10
C LEU A 188 -8.99 -2.45 9.64
N CYS A 189 -9.68 -1.46 9.06
CA CYS A 189 -11.01 -1.05 9.51
C CYS A 189 -12.12 -2.05 9.17
N GLU A 190 -12.03 -2.71 8.02
CA GLU A 190 -13.01 -3.70 7.54
C GLU A 190 -12.76 -5.11 8.08
N SER A 191 -11.53 -5.42 8.53
CA SER A 191 -11.18 -6.73 9.08
C SER A 191 -11.98 -7.13 10.32
N PHE A 192 -12.72 -6.18 10.89
CA PHE A 192 -13.59 -6.36 12.04
C PHE A 192 -15.05 -6.38 11.60
N THR A 193 -15.58 -7.56 11.27
CA THR A 193 -17.03 -7.77 11.10
C THR A 193 -17.59 -8.43 12.35
N GLU A 194 -18.58 -7.79 12.98
CA GLU A 194 -19.26 -8.31 14.17
C GLU A 194 -19.81 -9.73 13.91
N GLY A 195 -19.30 -10.71 14.67
CA GLY A 195 -19.78 -12.09 14.65
C GLY A 195 -18.73 -13.09 14.18
N GLU A 196 -18.27 -13.93 15.11
CA GLU A 196 -17.42 -15.11 14.90
C GLU A 196 -16.02 -14.84 14.33
N SER A 197 -15.09 -14.44 15.19
CA SER A 197 -13.66 -14.47 14.86
C SER A 197 -12.85 -15.07 16.00
N ASP A 198 -11.96 -16.00 15.65
CA ASP A 198 -10.88 -16.46 16.52
C ASP A 198 -10.04 -15.24 16.93
N PHE A 199 -10.05 -14.89 18.23
CA PHE A 199 -9.34 -13.71 18.75
C PHE A 199 -7.85 -13.70 18.38
N TYR A 200 -7.22 -14.86 18.28
CA TYR A 200 -5.82 -14.96 17.89
C TYR A 200 -5.62 -14.56 16.43
N MET A 201 -6.53 -14.97 15.54
CA MET A 201 -6.51 -14.56 14.13
C MET A 201 -6.76 -13.07 13.99
N LEU A 202 -7.64 -12.50 14.81
CA LEU A 202 -7.94 -11.07 14.80
C LEU A 202 -6.74 -10.23 15.26
N ILE A 203 -6.09 -10.64 16.37
CA ILE A 203 -4.89 -9.99 16.89
C ILE A 203 -3.72 -10.13 15.91
N ASP A 204 -3.52 -11.31 15.33
CA ASP A 204 -2.47 -11.54 14.35
C ASP A 204 -2.70 -10.70 13.08
N ASN A 205 -3.94 -10.64 12.58
CA ASN A 205 -4.28 -9.78 11.45
C ASN A 205 -4.05 -8.29 11.78
N PHE A 206 -4.52 -7.82 12.94
CA PHE A 206 -4.30 -6.45 13.41
C PHE A 206 -2.80 -6.12 13.46
N ARG A 207 -1.98 -7.02 14.01
CA ARG A 207 -0.52 -6.88 14.06
C ARG A 207 0.09 -6.82 12.67
N ASN A 208 -0.28 -7.76 11.79
CA ASN A 208 0.28 -7.86 10.44
C ASN A 208 -0.05 -6.62 9.60
N VAL A 209 -1.30 -6.17 9.60
CA VAL A 209 -1.73 -4.96 8.85
C VAL A 209 -1.03 -3.72 9.43
N THR A 210 -0.96 -3.59 10.75
CA THR A 210 -0.30 -2.45 11.40
C THR A 210 1.19 -2.39 11.08
N MET A 211 1.88 -3.54 11.06
CA MET A 211 3.29 -3.62 10.65
C MET A 211 3.50 -3.12 9.21
N ARG A 212 2.59 -3.47 8.28
CA ARG A 212 2.64 -2.95 6.90
C ARG A 212 2.40 -1.44 6.85
N ILE A 213 1.42 -0.92 7.59
CA ILE A 213 1.16 0.52 7.70
C ILE A 213 2.40 1.25 8.24
N MET A 214 3.04 0.72 9.28
CA MET A 214 4.25 1.30 9.87
C MET A 214 5.42 1.38 8.92
N TYR A 215 5.60 0.35 8.09
CA TYR A 215 6.59 0.39 7.04
C TYR A 215 6.36 1.60 6.11
N TYR A 216 5.14 1.78 5.61
CA TYR A 216 4.81 2.90 4.72
C TYR A 216 4.91 4.27 5.40
N ILE A 217 4.54 4.38 6.67
CA ILE A 217 4.63 5.64 7.43
C ILE A 217 6.09 6.05 7.66
N LYS A 218 6.98 5.09 7.99
CA LYS A 218 8.41 5.38 8.18
C LYS A 218 9.04 5.87 6.89
N VAL A 219 8.63 5.30 5.76
CA VAL A 219 9.04 5.77 4.43
C VAL A 219 8.53 7.17 4.14
N ALA A 220 7.26 7.45 4.43
CA ALA A 220 6.69 8.79 4.29
C ALA A 220 7.44 9.82 5.15
N ALA A 221 7.81 9.47 6.39
CA ALA A 221 8.63 10.33 7.26
C ALA A 221 9.99 10.65 6.64
N MET A 222 10.65 9.67 6.01
CA MET A 222 11.93 9.88 5.30
C MET A 222 11.78 10.76 4.06
N LEU A 223 10.65 10.67 3.35
CA LEU A 223 10.36 11.43 2.13
C LEU A 223 10.01 12.89 2.42
N PHE A 224 9.18 13.16 3.43
CA PHE A 224 8.62 14.49 3.68
C PHE A 224 9.29 15.23 4.82
N GLY A 225 9.92 14.49 5.74
CA GLY A 225 10.21 14.98 7.07
C GLY A 225 8.96 14.96 7.95
N THR A 226 9.18 14.84 9.25
CA THR A 226 8.10 14.69 10.24
C THR A 226 7.26 15.95 10.45
N THR A 227 7.73 17.11 9.96
CA THR A 227 7.06 18.40 10.08
C THR A 227 6.18 18.76 8.87
N ASP A 228 6.17 17.94 7.82
CA ASP A 228 5.34 18.19 6.62
C ASP A 228 3.87 17.89 6.91
N GLU A 229 2.98 18.76 6.46
CA GLU A 229 1.53 18.66 6.71
C GLU A 229 0.92 17.35 6.17
N ARG A 230 1.43 16.83 5.04
CA ARG A 230 0.92 15.59 4.43
C ARG A 230 1.28 14.38 5.31
N TYR A 231 2.54 14.31 5.72
CA TYR A 231 3.00 13.28 6.65
C TYR A 231 2.20 13.36 7.94
N ARG A 232 2.09 14.56 8.52
CA ARG A 232 1.37 14.82 9.76
C ARG A 232 -0.06 14.30 9.71
N ARG A 233 -0.80 14.68 8.67
CA ARG A 233 -2.19 14.26 8.46
C ARG A 233 -2.33 12.74 8.31
N CYS A 234 -1.43 12.10 7.56
CA CYS A 234 -1.43 10.64 7.41
C CYS A 234 -1.11 9.95 8.74
N ALA A 235 -0.07 10.40 9.43
CA ALA A 235 0.38 9.82 10.69
C ALA A 235 -0.69 9.93 11.79
N GLU A 236 -1.30 11.10 11.96
CA GLU A 236 -2.42 11.29 12.90
C GLU A 236 -3.61 10.37 12.59
N THR A 237 -3.96 10.21 11.30
CA THR A 237 -5.07 9.34 10.91
C THR A 237 -4.75 7.86 11.14
N VAL A 238 -3.50 7.45 10.92
CA VAL A 238 -3.01 6.10 11.21
C VAL A 238 -3.12 5.80 12.69
N VAL A 239 -2.62 6.69 13.55
CA VAL A 239 -2.71 6.53 15.01
C VAL A 239 -4.17 6.38 15.46
N TYR A 240 -5.04 7.27 14.99
CA TYR A 240 -6.46 7.22 15.32
C TYR A 240 -7.11 5.88 14.92
N SER A 241 -6.80 5.39 13.72
CA SER A 241 -7.37 4.15 13.19
C SER A 241 -6.86 2.91 13.93
N ILE A 242 -5.56 2.86 14.23
CA ILE A 242 -4.94 1.78 15.01
C ILE A 242 -5.56 1.72 16.40
N GLY A 243 -5.63 2.86 17.12
CA GLY A 243 -6.24 2.86 18.46
C GLY A 243 -7.74 2.56 18.44
N LYS A 244 -8.48 3.02 17.43
CA LYS A 244 -9.90 2.68 17.26
C LYS A 244 -10.11 1.18 17.09
N GLN A 245 -9.27 0.51 16.30
CA GLN A 245 -9.37 -0.93 16.08
C GLN A 245 -8.85 -1.74 17.27
N GLY A 246 -7.77 -1.30 17.92
CA GLY A 246 -7.33 -1.85 19.21
C GLY A 246 -8.46 -1.82 20.25
N LYS A 247 -9.21 -0.71 20.32
CA LYS A 247 -10.39 -0.58 21.20
C LYS A 247 -11.48 -1.59 20.87
N ALA A 248 -11.80 -1.77 19.59
CA ALA A 248 -12.82 -2.73 19.16
C ALA A 248 -12.45 -4.17 19.58
N ILE A 249 -11.19 -4.57 19.40
CA ILE A 249 -10.66 -5.87 19.83
C ILE A 249 -10.81 -6.03 21.36
N LEU A 250 -10.40 -5.02 22.13
CA LEU A 250 -10.52 -5.03 23.58
C LEU A 250 -11.98 -5.13 24.05
N THR A 251 -12.89 -4.40 23.41
CA THR A 251 -14.34 -4.47 23.69
C THR A 251 -14.86 -5.89 23.45
N CYS A 252 -14.51 -6.54 22.34
CA CYS A 252 -14.96 -7.91 22.06
C CYS A 252 -14.37 -8.95 23.02
N ILE A 253 -13.09 -8.83 23.41
CA ILE A 253 -12.52 -9.66 24.49
C ILE A 253 -13.33 -9.47 25.79
N GLY A 254 -13.71 -8.22 26.08
CA GLY A 254 -14.53 -7.86 27.23
C GLY A 254 -15.96 -8.42 27.20
N GLU A 255 -16.63 -8.36 26.05
CA GLU A 255 -17.97 -8.92 25.82
C GLU A 255 -17.97 -10.45 25.90
N TRP A 256 -16.96 -11.10 25.33
CA TRP A 256 -16.80 -12.55 25.42
C TRP A 256 -16.60 -13.03 26.86
N LEU A 257 -15.80 -12.30 27.64
CA LEU A 257 -15.68 -12.52 29.10
C LEU A 257 -17.02 -12.38 29.84
N ASN A 258 -17.95 -11.56 29.33
CA ASN A 258 -19.27 -11.37 29.91
C ASN A 258 -20.30 -12.42 29.43
N SER A 259 -20.17 -12.93 28.20
CA SER A 259 -21.15 -13.83 27.58
C SER A 259 -20.93 -15.30 27.93
N GLU A 260 -19.67 -15.73 28.14
CA GLU A 260 -19.38 -17.13 28.47
C GLU A 260 -19.28 -17.40 29.99
N ARG A 261 -19.82 -18.55 30.41
CA ARG A 261 -19.37 -19.26 31.63
C ARG A 261 -17.99 -19.90 31.40
N ALA A 262 -17.07 -19.15 30.78
CA ALA A 262 -15.77 -19.65 30.39
C ALA A 262 -14.92 -19.83 31.64
N PHE A 263 -14.61 -21.09 31.97
CA PHE A 263 -13.43 -21.45 32.76
C PHE A 263 -12.12 -21.19 31.99
N VAL A 264 -12.13 -20.33 30.96
CA VAL A 264 -10.91 -19.86 30.33
C VAL A 264 -10.19 -18.98 31.35
N SER A 265 -8.88 -19.21 31.51
CA SER A 265 -8.14 -18.56 32.57
C SER A 265 -8.17 -17.05 32.35
N VAL A 266 -8.65 -16.29 33.33
CA VAL A 266 -8.50 -14.82 33.41
C VAL A 266 -7.10 -14.37 33.01
N LYS A 267 -6.09 -15.20 33.33
CA LYS A 267 -4.68 -15.02 32.96
C LYS A 267 -4.44 -14.97 31.44
N LEU A 268 -5.16 -15.76 30.66
CA LEU A 268 -5.05 -15.78 29.20
C LEU A 268 -5.61 -14.48 28.60
N CYS A 269 -6.79 -14.05 29.04
CA CYS A 269 -7.39 -12.80 28.58
C CYS A 269 -6.57 -11.57 28.98
N HIS A 270 -5.99 -11.60 30.19
CA HIS A 270 -5.04 -10.58 30.64
C HIS A 270 -3.85 -10.49 29.70
N GLY A 271 -3.21 -11.62 29.37
CA GLY A 271 -2.07 -11.64 28.45
C GLY A 271 -2.42 -11.12 27.05
N LEU A 272 -3.62 -11.45 26.54
CA LEU A 272 -4.08 -10.94 25.25
C LEU A 272 -4.36 -9.43 25.27
N MET A 273 -4.95 -8.90 26.34
CA MET A 273 -5.17 -7.46 26.49
C MET A 273 -3.84 -6.72 26.59
N GLU A 274 -2.90 -7.18 27.43
CA GLU A 274 -1.55 -6.62 27.54
C GLU A 274 -0.82 -6.61 26.18
N GLU A 275 -0.93 -7.70 25.41
CA GLU A 275 -0.32 -7.78 24.09
C GLU A 275 -0.86 -6.74 23.11
N VAL A 276 -2.18 -6.48 23.11
CA VAL A 276 -2.78 -5.45 22.26
C VAL A 276 -2.35 -4.06 22.71
N PHE A 277 -2.34 -3.78 24.01
CA PHE A 277 -1.88 -2.49 24.54
C PHE A 277 -0.42 -2.21 24.23
N GLU A 278 0.48 -3.12 24.59
CA GLU A 278 1.92 -2.96 24.37
C GLU A 278 2.23 -2.77 22.88
N PHE A 279 1.52 -3.48 22.00
CA PHE A 279 1.67 -3.31 20.56
C PHE A 279 1.16 -1.95 20.06
N VAL A 280 -0.02 -1.49 20.50
CA VAL A 280 -0.55 -0.17 20.11
C VAL A 280 0.38 0.93 20.59
N ASP A 281 0.81 0.91 21.86
CA ASP A 281 1.68 1.93 22.44
C ASP A 281 3.03 1.96 21.73
N SER A 282 3.68 0.79 21.59
CA SER A 282 4.95 0.68 20.86
C SER A 282 4.82 1.15 19.40
N THR A 283 3.70 0.88 18.76
CA THR A 283 3.45 1.32 17.38
C THR A 283 3.32 2.83 17.31
N ILE A 284 2.58 3.45 18.24
CA ILE A 284 2.41 4.91 18.29
C ILE A 284 3.74 5.60 18.58
N GLU A 285 4.55 5.07 19.50
CA GLU A 285 5.90 5.60 19.81
C GLU A 285 6.84 5.53 18.59
N ASP A 286 6.72 4.48 17.78
CA ASP A 286 7.51 4.30 16.56
C ASP A 286 7.16 5.30 15.44
N ILE A 287 5.98 5.93 15.51
CA ILE A 287 5.56 6.97 14.57
C ILE A 287 6.17 8.29 15.03
N ALA A 288 7.21 8.74 14.32
CA ALA A 288 7.86 10.00 14.61
C ALA A 288 6.94 11.19 14.27
N LEU A 289 6.18 11.67 15.26
CA LEU A 289 5.29 12.84 15.15
C LEU A 289 5.99 14.13 15.61
N ASP A 290 5.53 15.27 15.12
CA ASP A 290 5.92 16.58 15.67
C ASP A 290 5.21 16.90 16.99
N ASP A 291 5.70 17.91 17.71
CA ASP A 291 5.20 18.30 19.05
C ASP A 291 3.71 18.68 19.07
N GLU A 292 3.15 19.19 17.97
CA GLU A 292 1.73 19.57 17.88
C GLU A 292 0.88 18.31 17.71
N SER A 293 1.27 17.41 16.81
CA SER A 293 0.59 16.12 16.61
C SER A 293 0.70 15.19 17.81
N CYS A 294 1.83 15.20 18.53
CA CYS A 294 1.97 14.48 19.79
C CYS A 294 0.90 14.89 20.81
N LYS A 295 0.53 16.18 20.87
CA LYS A 295 -0.54 16.66 21.77
C LYS A 295 -1.92 16.16 21.34
N ASN A 296 -2.20 16.19 20.03
CA ASN A 296 -3.47 15.70 19.49
C ASN A 296 -3.62 14.19 19.71
N VAL A 297 -2.55 13.45 19.47
CA VAL A 297 -2.50 12.00 19.68
C VAL A 297 -2.59 11.65 21.17
N ALA A 298 -1.90 12.37 22.06
CA ALA A 298 -1.97 12.13 23.49
C ALA A 298 -3.38 12.28 24.06
N ALA A 299 -4.17 13.22 23.54
CA ALA A 299 -5.58 13.37 23.93
C ALA A 299 -6.40 12.12 23.56
N PHE A 300 -6.20 11.59 22.34
CA PHE A 300 -6.86 10.37 21.89
C PHE A 300 -6.39 9.11 22.66
N VAL A 301 -5.09 8.98 22.93
CA VAL A 301 -4.54 7.88 23.73
C VAL A 301 -5.14 7.91 25.14
N SER A 302 -5.25 9.09 25.75
CA SER A 302 -5.93 9.27 27.04
C SER A 302 -7.41 8.86 26.98
N GLU A 303 -8.14 9.24 25.93
CA GLU A 303 -9.54 8.81 25.74
C GLU A 303 -9.66 7.29 25.51
N PHE A 304 -8.71 6.69 24.80
CA PHE A 304 -8.62 5.26 24.55
C PHE A 304 -8.38 4.49 25.85
N GLU A 305 -7.38 4.92 26.63
CA GLU A 305 -7.07 4.39 27.96
C GLU A 305 -8.31 4.47 28.86
N GLU A 306 -8.90 5.67 29.00
CA GLU A 306 -10.10 5.88 29.82
C GLU A 306 -11.26 4.96 29.40
N ALA A 307 -11.54 4.83 28.10
CA ALA A 307 -12.61 3.97 27.62
C ALA A 307 -12.36 2.48 27.92
N CYS A 308 -11.11 2.03 27.86
CA CYS A 308 -10.72 0.67 28.24
C CYS A 308 -10.84 0.43 29.75
N PHE A 309 -10.53 1.45 30.57
CA PHE A 309 -10.71 1.40 32.02
C PHE A 309 -12.18 1.40 32.46
N VAL A 310 -13.08 2.05 31.69
CA VAL A 310 -14.49 2.24 32.07
C VAL A 310 -15.39 1.03 31.73
N GLN A 311 -15.05 0.20 30.73
CA GLN A 311 -16.03 -0.77 30.18
C GLN A 311 -16.11 -2.15 30.84
N THR A 312 -15.26 -2.51 31.80
CA THR A 312 -15.20 -3.92 32.20
C THR A 312 -16.06 -4.26 33.42
N ALA A 313 -17.25 -4.83 33.17
CA ALA A 313 -18.03 -5.61 34.15
C ALA A 313 -17.21 -6.77 34.80
N ILE A 314 -16.06 -7.09 34.21
CA ILE A 314 -15.00 -7.99 34.66
C ILE A 314 -14.39 -7.53 36.00
N ALA A 315 -14.20 -6.23 36.24
CA ALA A 315 -13.69 -5.72 37.52
C ALA A 315 -14.60 -6.11 38.72
N ARG A 316 -15.93 -6.13 38.50
CA ARG A 316 -16.92 -6.52 39.51
C ARG A 316 -17.02 -8.04 39.71
N GLN A 317 -16.76 -8.85 38.68
CA GLN A 317 -16.73 -10.31 38.79
C GLN A 317 -15.42 -10.83 39.41
N LEU A 318 -14.28 -10.22 39.08
CA LEU A 318 -12.97 -10.57 39.66
C LEU A 318 -12.92 -10.37 41.18
N LEU A 319 -13.49 -9.26 41.68
CA LEU A 319 -13.65 -9.00 43.12
C LEU A 319 -14.42 -10.09 43.89
N LYS A 320 -15.36 -10.78 43.23
CA LYS A 320 -16.12 -11.90 43.83
C LYS A 320 -15.32 -13.21 43.88
N VAL A 321 -14.45 -13.45 42.90
CA VAL A 321 -13.61 -14.66 42.80
C VAL A 321 -12.38 -14.57 43.74
N ILE A 322 -11.80 -13.37 43.89
CA ILE A 322 -10.59 -13.14 44.70
C ILE A 322 -10.84 -13.24 46.20
N ARG A 323 -12.05 -12.90 46.68
CA ARG A 323 -12.47 -13.11 48.08
C ARG A 323 -12.40 -14.58 48.56
N ARG A 324 -12.16 -15.54 47.67
CA ARG A 324 -12.04 -16.98 47.99
C ARG A 324 -10.62 -17.52 48.06
N LYS A 325 -9.56 -16.79 47.66
CA LYS A 325 -8.18 -17.32 47.68
C LYS A 325 -7.19 -16.28 48.21
N GLU A 326 -6.73 -16.54 49.44
CA GLU A 326 -5.75 -15.78 50.20
C GLU A 326 -4.35 -15.81 49.55
N CYS A 327 -4.09 -14.95 48.56
CA CYS A 327 -2.75 -14.79 48.01
C CYS A 327 -2.37 -13.31 47.96
N ILE A 328 -1.62 -12.87 48.99
CA ILE A 328 -1.28 -11.47 49.30
C ILE A 328 -0.56 -10.75 48.14
N LYS A 329 0.19 -11.46 47.30
CA LYS A 329 0.89 -10.87 46.15
C LYS A 329 -0.04 -10.49 44.98
N THR A 330 -1.14 -11.23 44.79
CA THR A 330 -2.17 -10.92 43.79
C THR A 330 -3.10 -9.81 44.29
N VAL A 331 -3.32 -9.74 45.61
CA VAL A 331 -4.08 -8.67 46.26
C VAL A 331 -3.39 -7.31 46.16
N LEU A 332 -2.05 -7.25 46.22
CA LEU A 332 -1.28 -6.00 46.08
C LEU A 332 -1.36 -5.41 44.65
N TRP A 333 -1.33 -6.26 43.62
CA TRP A 333 -1.48 -5.82 42.22
C TRP A 333 -2.93 -5.44 41.86
N LEU A 334 -3.94 -6.11 42.44
CA LEU A 334 -5.35 -5.73 42.28
C LEU A 334 -5.76 -4.51 43.13
N ALA A 335 -5.11 -4.28 44.27
CA ALA A 335 -5.25 -3.05 45.04
C ALA A 335 -4.71 -1.84 44.25
N PHE A 336 -3.67 -2.02 43.44
CA PHE A 336 -3.17 -0.98 42.54
C PHE A 336 -4.20 -0.59 41.47
N LEU A 337 -4.88 -1.57 40.85
CA LEU A 337 -6.02 -1.31 39.94
C LEU A 337 -7.23 -0.67 40.64
N ILE A 338 -7.48 -1.00 41.92
CA ILE A 338 -8.54 -0.38 42.74
C ILE A 338 -8.19 1.07 43.13
N VAL A 339 -6.92 1.39 43.33
CA VAL A 339 -6.46 2.76 43.64
C VAL A 339 -6.61 3.67 42.41
N ILE A 340 -6.33 3.17 41.20
CA ILE A 340 -6.66 3.88 39.95
C ILE A 340 -8.19 4.11 39.85
N PHE A 341 -9.00 3.10 40.22
CA PHE A 341 -10.46 3.19 40.21
C PHE A 341 -11.05 4.16 41.27
N LEU A 342 -10.34 4.43 42.36
CA LEU A 342 -10.78 5.37 43.41
C LEU A 342 -10.33 6.81 43.15
N VAL A 343 -9.26 7.02 42.39
CA VAL A 343 -8.81 8.36 41.97
C VAL A 343 -9.73 8.94 40.89
N MET A 344 -10.46 8.12 40.12
CA MET A 344 -11.52 8.55 39.18
C MET A 344 -12.90 8.81 39.85
N MET A 345 -12.99 8.77 41.18
CA MET A 345 -14.20 9.12 41.96
C MET A 345 -14.04 10.40 42.81
N MET A 346 -13.09 11.27 42.46
CA MET A 346 -13.14 12.72 42.68
C MET A 346 -13.16 13.40 41.32
#